data_AF-A0A2U9AYY0-F1
#
_entry.id   AF-A0A2U9AYY0-F1
#
_cell.length_a   1.000
_cell.length_b   1.000
_cell.length_c   1.000
_cell.angle_alpha   90.00
_cell.angle_beta   90.00
_cell.angle_gamma   90.00
#
_symmetry.space_group_name_H-M   'P 1'
#
loop_
_entity.id
_entity.type
_entity.pdbx_description
1 polymer ?
#
loop_
_entity_poly.entity_id
_entity_poly.type
_entity_poly.pdbx_seq_one_letter_code
_entity_poly.pdbx_strand_id
1 'polypeptide(L)'
;MDVPLLSNDICFNAYPFQITENMICAGYLEGGKDSCQRDSWGPMMCGGELQGVVSWGHGCALRKKPGVYTKCPAQERNRTEIPALGQRSAMSEETSTLDVVI
;
A
#
# COMPACT_ATOMS: atom_id res chain seq x y z
N MET A 1 2.93 10.67 -0.49
CA MET A 1 3.07 10.55 0.97
C MET A 1 3.48 9.12 1.25
N ASP A 2 4.55 8.94 2.04
CA ASP A 2 5.22 7.64 2.06
C ASP A 2 4.92 6.92 3.36
N VAL A 3 4.33 5.73 3.23
CA VAL A 3 3.91 4.89 4.34
C VAL A 3 4.41 3.46 4.13
N PRO A 4 4.88 2.78 5.19
CA PRO A 4 5.35 1.41 5.05
C PRO A 4 4.18 0.45 4.84
N LEU A 5 4.38 -0.57 4.00
CA LEU A 5 3.50 -1.72 3.95
C LEU A 5 3.62 -2.52 5.25
N LEU A 6 2.48 -2.90 5.83
CA LEU A 6 2.43 -3.73 7.03
C LEU A 6 2.19 -5.19 6.65
N SER A 7 2.73 -6.11 7.46
CA SER A 7 2.44 -7.53 7.30
C SER A 7 0.98 -7.84 7.56
N ASN A 8 0.48 -8.92 6.96
CA ASN A 8 -0.90 -9.37 7.17
C ASN A 8 -1.21 -9.59 8.65
N ASP A 9 -0.29 -10.17 9.43
CA ASP A 9 -0.50 -10.41 10.86
C ASP A 9 -0.75 -9.10 11.64
N ILE A 10 0.01 -8.05 11.32
CA ILE A 10 -0.18 -6.74 11.94
C ILE A 10 -1.55 -6.16 11.54
N CYS A 11 -1.91 -6.27 10.27
CA CYS A 11 -3.20 -5.81 9.73
C CYS A 11 -4.38 -6.53 10.39
N PHE A 12 -4.32 -7.87 10.48
CA PHE A 12 -5.31 -8.71 11.17
C PHE A 12 -5.43 -8.37 12.65
N ASN A 13 -4.32 -8.11 13.34
CA ASN A 13 -4.34 -7.71 14.75
C ASN A 13 -4.93 -6.31 14.96
N ALA A 14 -4.73 -5.39 14.00
CA ALA A 14 -5.31 -4.05 14.07
C ALA A 14 -6.83 -4.05 13.81
N TYR A 15 -7.31 -4.96 12.96
CA TYR A 15 -8.71 -5.10 12.53
C TYR A 15 -9.16 -6.58 12.53
N PRO A 16 -9.34 -7.20 13.71
CA PRO A 16 -9.72 -8.60 13.80
C PRO A 16 -11.06 -8.85 13.12
N PHE A 17 -11.11 -9.92 12.31
CA PHE A 17 -12.27 -10.36 11.52
C PHE A 17 -12.78 -9.40 10.43
N GLN A 18 -12.06 -8.30 10.15
CA GLN A 18 -12.45 -7.29 9.16
C GLN A 18 -11.51 -7.23 7.95
N ILE A 19 -10.33 -7.85 8.04
CA ILE A 19 -9.37 -7.94 6.93
C ILE A 19 -9.61 -9.21 6.14
N THR A 20 -9.52 -9.10 4.81
CA THR A 20 -9.58 -10.23 3.88
C THR A 20 -8.28 -10.35 3.11
N GLU A 21 -8.06 -11.46 2.39
CA GLU A 21 -6.88 -11.68 1.56
C GLU A 21 -6.70 -10.67 0.41
N ASN A 22 -7.77 -9.96 0.06
CA ASN A 22 -7.81 -8.93 -0.97
C ASN A 22 -7.51 -7.52 -0.42
N MET A 23 -7.04 -7.43 0.82
CA MET A 23 -6.73 -6.17 1.49
C MET A 23 -5.27 -6.14 1.94
N ILE A 24 -4.67 -4.95 1.92
CA ILE A 24 -3.36 -4.66 2.47
C ILE A 24 -3.45 -3.48 3.42
N CYS A 25 -2.66 -3.48 4.49
CA CYS A 25 -2.55 -2.34 5.40
C CYS A 25 -1.25 -1.57 5.14
N ALA A 26 -1.30 -0.25 5.20
CA ALA A 26 -0.11 0.58 5.16
C ALA A 26 -0.23 1.74 6.14
N GLY A 27 0.90 2.14 6.73
CA GLY A 27 0.92 3.21 7.72
C GLY A 27 1.80 2.89 8.91
N TYR A 28 1.89 3.86 9.81
CA TYR A 28 2.69 3.77 11.02
C TYR A 28 1.80 3.37 12.20
N LEU A 29 2.21 2.37 12.99
CA LEU A 29 1.42 1.90 14.14
C LEU A 29 1.35 2.94 15.27
N GLU A 30 2.31 3.85 15.32
CA GLU A 30 2.31 5.04 16.17
C GLU A 30 1.30 6.12 15.71
N GLY A 31 0.69 5.96 14.53
CA GLY A 31 -0.21 6.94 13.92
C GLY A 31 0.54 8.11 13.29
N GLY A 32 -0.15 9.24 13.14
CA GLY A 32 0.42 10.49 12.61
C GLY A 32 0.42 10.62 11.08
N LYS A 33 0.57 9.52 10.35
CA LYS A 33 0.56 9.49 8.88
C LYS A 33 -0.39 8.42 8.34
N ASP A 34 -1.44 8.84 7.64
CA ASP A 34 -2.44 7.98 7.02
C ASP A 34 -3.19 8.70 5.88
N SER A 35 -3.88 7.94 5.02
CA SER A 35 -4.89 8.47 4.12
C SER A 35 -6.20 8.75 4.87
N CYS A 36 -7.02 9.67 4.36
CA CYS A 36 -8.22 10.16 5.05
C CYS A 36 -9.42 10.31 4.11
N GLN A 37 -10.56 10.83 4.57
CA GLN A 37 -11.84 10.73 3.86
C GLN A 37 -11.88 11.36 2.46
N ARG A 38 -10.91 12.23 2.12
CA ARG A 38 -10.82 12.87 0.80
C ARG A 38 -9.91 12.12 -0.17
N ASP A 39 -9.26 11.06 0.29
CA ASP A 39 -8.23 10.33 -0.45
C ASP A 39 -8.76 8.98 -0.94
N SER A 40 -10.01 8.65 -0.59
CA SER A 40 -10.71 7.45 -1.05
C SER A 40 -10.60 7.31 -2.56
N TRP A 41 -10.27 6.10 -3.04
CA TRP A 41 -9.99 5.79 -4.45
C TRP A 41 -8.65 6.31 -5.00
N GLY A 42 -7.84 6.99 -4.19
CA GLY A 42 -6.49 7.37 -4.54
C GLY A 42 -5.59 6.15 -4.81
N PRO A 43 -4.70 6.20 -5.81
CA PRO A 43 -3.79 5.10 -6.08
C PRO A 43 -2.63 5.08 -5.07
N MET A 44 -2.30 3.87 -4.64
CA MET A 44 -1.11 3.57 -3.85
C MET A 44 -0.07 2.91 -4.75
N MET A 45 1.05 3.59 -4.94
CA MET A 45 2.10 3.20 -5.87
C MET A 45 3.34 2.73 -5.10
N CYS A 46 4.07 1.75 -5.64
CA CYS A 46 5.39 1.36 -5.17
C CYS A 46 6.31 1.21 -6.38
N GLY A 47 7.38 2.00 -6.46
CA GLY A 47 8.33 1.90 -7.58
C GLY A 47 7.68 2.09 -8.96
N GLY A 48 6.59 2.87 -9.06
CA GLY A 48 5.86 3.10 -10.30
C GLY A 48 4.86 2.00 -10.70
N GLU A 49 4.55 1.06 -9.80
CA GLU A 49 3.49 0.06 -9.97
C GLU A 49 2.34 0.28 -8.97
N LEU A 50 1.10 0.08 -9.42
CA LEU A 50 -0.10 0.17 -8.58
C LEU A 50 -0.16 -1.05 -7.65
N GLN A 51 0.01 -0.81 -6.36
CA GLN A 51 -0.06 -1.86 -5.33
C GLN A 51 -1.45 -1.94 -4.70
N GLY A 52 -2.18 -0.83 -4.66
CA GLY A 52 -3.53 -0.83 -4.12
C GLY A 52 -4.28 0.47 -4.30
N VAL A 53 -5.49 0.50 -3.77
CA VAL A 53 -6.40 1.65 -3.83
C VAL A 53 -6.88 1.97 -2.42
N VAL A 54 -6.84 3.25 -2.04
CA VAL A 54 -7.34 3.72 -0.73
C VAL A 54 -8.79 3.28 -0.57
N SER A 55 -9.07 2.52 0.50
CA SER A 55 -10.37 1.89 0.72
C SER A 55 -11.06 2.43 1.97
N TRP A 56 -10.52 2.13 3.15
CA TRP A 56 -11.12 2.55 4.42
C TRP A 56 -10.12 2.54 5.57
N GLY A 57 -10.54 3.07 6.71
CA GLY A 57 -9.78 3.09 7.95
C GLY A 57 -10.69 3.51 9.12
N HIS A 58 -10.26 3.25 10.35
CA HIS A 58 -10.94 3.77 11.52
C HIS A 58 -10.34 5.13 11.89
N GLY A 59 -11.04 6.22 11.59
CA GLY A 59 -10.47 7.57 11.70
C GLY A 59 -9.32 7.75 10.71
N CYS A 60 -8.42 8.69 11.00
CA CYS A 60 -7.21 8.91 10.20
C CYS A 60 -6.02 9.06 11.15
N ALA A 61 -4.91 8.43 10.82
CA ALA A 61 -3.63 8.60 11.52
C ALA A 61 -3.68 8.24 13.02
N LEU A 62 -4.58 7.32 13.39
CA LEU A 62 -4.75 6.86 14.76
C LEU A 62 -3.73 5.76 15.11
N ARG A 63 -3.30 5.73 16.38
CA ARG A 63 -2.43 4.66 16.89
C ARG A 63 -3.08 3.29 16.70
N LYS A 64 -2.30 2.33 16.19
CA LYS A 64 -2.69 0.93 15.94
C LYS A 64 -3.88 0.78 14.99
N LYS A 65 -4.17 1.80 14.18
CA LYS A 65 -5.27 1.82 13.21
C LYS A 65 -4.73 2.30 11.87
N PRO A 66 -3.98 1.43 11.16
CA PRO A 66 -3.41 1.76 9.85
C PRO A 66 -4.51 1.85 8.78
N GLY A 67 -4.25 2.59 7.70
CA GLY A 67 -5.14 2.62 6.55
C GLY A 67 -5.23 1.25 5.88
N VAL A 68 -6.42 0.91 5.39
CA VAL A 68 -6.71 -0.32 4.66
C VAL A 68 -6.92 0.01 3.19
N TYR A 69 -6.23 -0.73 2.34
CA TYR A 69 -6.20 -0.54 0.90
C TYR A 69 -6.64 -1.84 0.22
N THR A 70 -7.35 -1.71 -0.89
CA THR A 70 -7.67 -2.86 -1.74
C THR A 70 -6.40 -3.30 -2.45
N LYS A 71 -6.04 -4.58 -2.33
CA LYS A 71 -4.87 -5.16 -2.99
C LYS A 71 -5.09 -5.22 -4.49
N CYS A 72 -4.23 -4.59 -5.28
CA CYS A 72 -4.22 -4.81 -6.73
C CYS A 72 -3.39 -6.05 -7.05
N PRO A 73 -3.87 -6.94 -7.94
CA PRO A 73 -2.99 -7.97 -8.49
C PRO A 73 -1.84 -7.28 -9.22
N ALA A 74 -0.62 -7.79 -9.04
CA ALA A 74 0.53 -7.35 -9.83
C ALA A 74 0.12 -7.39 -11.30
N GLN A 75 0.15 -6.22 -11.94
CA GLN A 75 -0.13 -6.18 -13.36
C GLN A 75 1.15 -6.68 -14.03
N GLU A 76 1.15 -7.95 -14.42
CA GLU A 76 2.14 -8.48 -15.35
C GLU A 76 2.01 -7.70 -16.66
N ARG A 77 2.71 -6.57 -16.74
CA ARG A 77 2.94 -5.89 -18.00
C ARG A 77 3.79 -6.85 -18.81
N ASN A 78 3.15 -7.64 -19.68
CA ASN A 78 3.84 -8.42 -20.70
C ASN A 78 4.50 -7.41 -21.66
N ARG A 79 5.69 -6.95 -21.26
CA ARG A 79 6.46 -5.87 -21.88
C ARG A 79 7.17 -6.41 -23.12
N THR A 80 6.45 -6.99 -24.06
CA THR A 80 7.06 -7.57 -25.27
C THR A 80 7.12 -6.58 -26.44
N GLU A 81 6.59 -5.36 -26.36
CA GLU A 81 6.56 -4.47 -27.54
C GLU A 81 6.83 -2.97 -27.33
N ILE A 82 7.65 -2.52 -26.37
CA ILE A 82 8.41 -1.26 -26.57
C ILE A 82 9.78 -1.35 -25.84
N PRO A 83 10.91 -1.42 -26.56
CA PRO A 83 12.22 -1.43 -25.95
C PRO A 83 12.61 0.02 -25.62
N ALA A 84 12.70 0.35 -24.33
CA ALA A 84 13.44 1.53 -23.88
C ALA A 84 14.19 1.20 -22.59
N LEU A 85 15.51 1.13 -22.79
CA LEU A 85 16.67 1.09 -21.89
C LEU A 85 16.45 0.72 -20.40
N GLY A 86 17.04 -0.44 -20.04
CA GLY A 86 17.92 -0.55 -18.88
C GLY A 86 17.27 -0.62 -17.50
N GLN A 87 16.91 -1.82 -17.06
CA GLN A 87 16.87 -2.13 -15.63
C GLN A 87 17.70 -3.37 -15.36
N ARG A 88 18.90 -3.15 -14.84
CA ARG A 88 19.62 -4.13 -14.04
C ARG A 88 19.37 -3.82 -12.57
N SER A 89 19.36 -4.90 -11.81
CA SER A 89 19.60 -5.01 -10.37
C SER A 89 18.36 -5.02 -9.49
N ALA A 90 18.14 -6.23 -8.96
CA ALA A 90 17.71 -6.53 -7.59
C ALA A 90 17.18 -5.33 -6.80
N MET A 91 15.89 -5.36 -6.47
CA MET A 91 15.38 -4.55 -5.39
C MET A 91 15.51 -5.38 -4.12
N SER A 92 16.59 -5.05 -3.42
CA SER A 92 16.95 -5.39 -2.06
C SER A 92 15.78 -5.25 -1.07
N GLU A 93 15.96 -5.84 0.11
CA GLU A 93 15.23 -5.58 1.36
C GLU A 93 15.33 -4.09 1.79
N GLU A 94 14.94 -3.16 0.93
CA GLU A 94 14.51 -1.84 1.37
C GLU A 94 13.06 -1.97 1.78
N THR A 95 12.77 -1.58 3.02
CA THR A 95 11.45 -1.60 3.62
C THR A 95 10.44 -1.05 2.62
N SER A 96 9.48 -1.85 2.14
CA SER A 96 8.59 -1.48 1.04
C SER A 96 7.71 -0.28 1.43
N THR A 97 8.20 0.92 1.14
CA THR A 97 7.48 2.17 1.32
C THR A 97 6.59 2.41 0.12
N LEU A 98 5.32 2.69 0.40
CA LEU A 98 4.28 2.93 -0.58
C LEU A 98 4.02 4.43 -0.65
N ASP A 99 4.03 4.95 -1.87
CA ASP A 99 3.71 6.32 -2.18
C ASP A 99 2.20 6.40 -2.42
N VAL A 100 1.48 6.90 -1.43
CA VAL A 100 0.08 7.27 -1.62
C VAL A 100 0.06 8.56 -2.41
N VAL A 101 -0.48 8.49 -3.63
CA VAL A 101 -0.60 9.62 -4.55
C VAL A 101 -1.94 10.30 -4.27
N ILE A 102 -1.87 11.44 -3.58
CA ILE A 102 -3.00 12.27 -3.17
C ILE A 102 -2.72 13.70 -3.64
#